data_AF-A0A7C8DHN8-F1
#
_entry.id   AF-A0A7C8DHN8-F1
#
_cell.length_a   1.000
_cell.length_b   1.000
_cell.length_c   1.000
_cell.angle_alpha   90.00
_cell.angle_beta   90.00
_cell.angle_gamma   90.00
#
_symmetry.space_group_name_H-M   'P 1'
#
loop_
_entity.id
_entity.type
_entity.pdbx_description
1 polymer ?
#
loop_
_entity_poly.entity_id
_entity_poly.type
_entity_poly.pdbx_seq_one_letter_code
_entity_poly.pdbx_strand_id
1 'polypeptide(L)'
;MVENIRAAGGEIYAITSEPQRLADAAEKDWDFGFESVGDPHHEISSTCVERGLLELIVNTKTELTAPKGTKFSHPKGYFQPGVLALDSNARVLYRWRSIPTRNNIGGAVARPTAHYVFDLVSKALASATSDTAAADAELDTNPELDSRGIPWPLFMSLLVANGWFTKPQTFGYQPGGPSTNQKLSNAAIRILFFVGAWAIAFATLPTLWVGVGLVGWATWLTPKVRFFNDQFQNVPNV
;
A
#
# COMPACT_ATOMS: atom_id res chain seq x y z
N MET A 1 -8.42 15.84 13.06
CA MET A 1 -7.18 16.22 12.32
C MET A 1 -7.50 17.08 11.11
N VAL A 2 -8.37 16.66 10.19
CA VAL A 2 -8.84 17.47 9.05
C VAL A 2 -9.34 18.85 9.50
N GLU A 3 -10.22 18.88 10.50
CA GLU A 3 -10.74 20.13 11.07
C GLU A 3 -9.65 21.03 11.66
N ASN A 4 -8.61 20.46 12.28
CA ASN A 4 -7.49 21.23 12.84
C ASN A 4 -6.67 21.90 11.72
N ILE A 5 -6.45 21.18 10.61
CA ILE A 5 -5.74 21.72 9.44
C ILE A 5 -6.54 22.85 8.82
N ARG A 6 -7.86 22.66 8.64
CA ARG A 6 -8.75 23.72 8.14
C ARG A 6 -8.86 24.92 9.09
N ALA A 7 -8.90 24.67 10.40
CA ALA A 7 -8.91 25.74 11.42
C ALA A 7 -7.60 26.56 11.41
N ALA A 8 -6.48 25.94 11.01
CA ALA A 8 -5.20 26.62 10.78
C ALA A 8 -5.11 27.29 9.39
N GLY A 9 -6.18 27.28 8.59
CA GLY A 9 -6.24 27.86 7.24
C GLY A 9 -5.64 26.99 6.13
N GLY A 10 -5.35 25.72 6.41
CA GLY A 10 -4.84 24.75 5.42
C GLY A 10 -5.95 23.91 4.78
N GLU A 11 -5.57 23.10 3.80
CA GLU A 11 -6.46 22.11 3.16
C GLU A 11 -5.70 20.79 2.91
N ILE A 12 -6.44 19.69 2.75
CA ILE A 12 -5.89 18.36 2.50
C ILE A 12 -6.43 17.83 1.18
N TYR A 13 -5.55 17.19 0.42
CA TYR A 13 -5.91 16.51 -0.83
C TYR A 13 -5.37 15.08 -0.78
N ALA A 14 -6.20 14.10 -1.14
CA ALA A 14 -5.74 12.77 -1.53
C ALA A 14 -5.41 12.79 -3.03
N ILE A 15 -4.25 12.25 -3.40
CA ILE A 15 -3.89 12.10 -4.82
C ILE A 15 -3.67 10.62 -5.09
N THR A 16 -4.29 10.10 -6.15
CA THR A 16 -4.16 8.69 -6.56
C THR A 16 -3.76 8.59 -8.02
N SER A 17 -2.96 7.59 -8.39
CA SER A 17 -2.65 7.28 -9.79
C SER A 17 -3.80 6.61 -10.54
N GLU A 18 -5.00 6.57 -9.95
CA GLU A 18 -6.23 6.11 -10.60
C GLU A 18 -6.97 7.26 -11.30
N PRO A 19 -7.86 6.99 -12.27
CA PRO A 19 -8.68 8.02 -12.89
C PRO A 19 -9.62 8.67 -11.87
N GLN A 20 -9.99 9.94 -12.11
CA GLN A 20 -10.85 10.74 -11.23
C GLN A 20 -12.12 9.99 -10.77
N ARG A 21 -12.79 9.26 -11.68
CA ARG A 21 -13.99 8.46 -11.34
C ARG A 21 -13.76 7.46 -10.19
N LEU A 22 -12.56 6.88 -10.07
CA LEU A 22 -12.23 5.96 -8.97
C LEU A 22 -11.81 6.72 -7.71
N ALA A 23 -11.15 7.88 -7.86
CA ALA A 23 -10.86 8.81 -6.78
C ALA A 23 -12.16 9.28 -6.09
N ASP A 24 -13.13 9.76 -6.87
CA ASP A 24 -14.46 10.19 -6.37
C ASP A 24 -15.20 9.05 -5.66
N ALA A 25 -15.11 7.84 -6.23
CA ALA A 25 -15.73 6.66 -5.63
C ALA A 25 -15.09 6.32 -4.28
N ALA A 26 -13.76 6.40 -4.17
CA ALA A 26 -13.05 6.18 -2.92
C ALA A 26 -13.38 7.27 -1.88
N GLU A 27 -13.45 8.54 -2.28
CA GLU A 27 -13.87 9.64 -1.41
C GLU A 27 -15.25 9.38 -0.80
N LYS A 28 -16.22 9.01 -1.64
CA LYS A 28 -17.59 8.70 -1.19
C LYS A 28 -17.66 7.44 -0.33
N ASP A 29 -16.97 6.38 -0.73
CA ASP A 29 -17.05 5.08 -0.06
C ASP A 29 -16.33 5.07 1.28
N TRP A 30 -15.23 5.82 1.41
CA TRP A 30 -14.40 5.88 2.61
C TRP A 30 -14.71 7.06 3.52
N ASP A 31 -15.45 8.06 3.01
CA ASP A 31 -15.96 9.21 3.78
C ASP A 31 -14.88 9.93 4.60
N PHE A 32 -13.72 10.19 3.99
CA PHE A 32 -12.58 10.80 4.68
C PHE A 32 -12.65 12.34 4.77
N GLY A 33 -13.63 12.98 4.11
CA GLY A 33 -13.99 14.39 4.34
C GLY A 33 -13.06 15.45 3.72
N PHE A 34 -12.26 15.06 2.73
CA PHE A 34 -11.41 15.95 1.94
C PHE A 34 -11.33 15.46 0.48
N GLU A 35 -10.92 16.33 -0.43
CA GLU A 35 -10.98 16.09 -1.88
C GLU A 35 -9.99 15.00 -2.31
N SER A 36 -10.43 14.11 -3.19
CA SER A 36 -9.58 13.13 -3.86
C SER A 36 -9.38 13.48 -5.34
N VAL A 37 -8.13 13.53 -5.78
CA VAL A 37 -7.72 13.88 -7.15
C VAL A 37 -7.11 12.66 -7.83
N GLY A 38 -7.62 12.32 -9.00
CA GLY A 38 -7.04 11.30 -9.87
C GLY A 38 -5.95 11.89 -10.77
N ASP A 39 -4.74 11.34 -10.66
CA ASP A 39 -3.53 11.68 -11.42
C ASP A 39 -3.05 10.47 -12.26
N PRO A 40 -3.89 9.88 -13.14
CA PRO A 40 -3.55 8.63 -13.82
C PRO A 40 -2.37 8.76 -14.80
N HIS A 41 -2.12 9.97 -15.30
CA HIS A 41 -1.01 10.27 -16.20
C HIS A 41 0.16 10.97 -15.49
N HIS A 42 0.16 10.99 -14.15
CA HIS A 42 1.27 11.42 -13.31
C HIS A 42 1.68 12.89 -13.52
N GLU A 43 0.78 13.78 -13.94
CA GLU A 43 1.07 15.20 -14.17
C GLU A 43 1.40 15.93 -12.86
N ILE A 44 0.63 15.68 -11.81
CA ILE A 44 0.85 16.32 -10.50
C ILE A 44 2.17 15.82 -9.91
N SER A 45 2.35 14.50 -9.90
CA SER A 45 3.59 13.88 -9.41
C SER A 45 4.83 14.30 -10.21
N SER A 46 4.73 14.45 -11.55
CA SER A 46 5.83 14.97 -12.37
C SER A 46 6.16 16.43 -12.03
N THR A 47 5.14 17.27 -11.84
CA THR A 47 5.32 18.67 -11.41
C THR A 47 6.02 18.76 -10.05
N CYS A 48 5.69 17.87 -9.11
CA CYS A 48 6.37 17.81 -7.82
C CYS A 48 7.86 17.48 -7.96
N VAL A 49 8.23 16.58 -8.88
CA VAL A 49 9.63 16.24 -9.17
C VAL A 49 10.36 17.40 -9.83
N GLU A 50 9.77 18.01 -10.86
CA GLU A 50 10.35 19.14 -11.59
C GLU A 50 10.64 20.33 -10.68
N ARG A 51 9.80 20.53 -9.66
CA ARG A 51 9.97 21.59 -8.65
C ARG A 51 10.83 21.17 -7.46
N GLY A 52 11.40 19.96 -7.45
CA GLY A 52 12.24 19.46 -6.35
C GLY A 52 11.50 19.20 -5.04
N LEU A 53 10.17 19.07 -5.07
CA LEU A 53 9.32 18.94 -3.89
C LEU A 53 9.33 17.51 -3.34
N LEU A 54 8.90 16.55 -4.15
CA LEU A 54 8.82 15.14 -3.77
C LEU A 54 8.82 14.25 -5.01
N GLU A 55 9.64 13.21 -4.98
CA GLU A 55 9.68 12.15 -6.00
C GLU A 55 9.15 10.84 -5.40
N LEU A 56 8.06 10.33 -5.96
CA LEU A 56 7.49 9.04 -5.59
C LEU A 56 8.05 7.91 -6.46
N ILE A 57 8.22 6.72 -5.86
CA ILE A 57 8.59 5.52 -6.60
C ILE A 57 7.35 4.98 -7.32
N VAL A 58 7.47 4.60 -8.59
CA VAL A 58 6.34 4.09 -9.39
C VAL A 58 6.49 2.60 -9.67
N ASN A 59 5.44 1.81 -9.40
CA ASN A 59 5.33 0.43 -9.87
C ASN A 59 4.56 0.33 -11.18
N THR A 60 5.24 -0.15 -12.20
CA THR A 60 4.67 -0.38 -13.54
C THR A 60 4.03 -1.76 -13.69
N LYS A 61 4.20 -2.65 -12.70
CA LYS A 61 3.54 -3.97 -12.65
C LYS A 61 2.16 -3.84 -11.99
N THR A 62 1.13 -3.70 -12.81
CA THR A 62 -0.24 -3.37 -12.39
C THR A 62 -1.19 -4.57 -12.45
N GLU A 63 -0.69 -5.77 -12.75
CA GLU A 63 -1.53 -6.95 -13.02
C GLU A 63 -2.31 -7.42 -11.78
N LEU A 64 -1.85 -7.06 -10.58
CA LEU A 64 -2.53 -7.35 -9.31
C LEU A 64 -3.46 -6.24 -8.83
N THR A 65 -3.30 -5.01 -9.34
CA THR A 65 -4.01 -3.83 -8.85
C THR A 65 -5.23 -3.48 -9.70
N ALA A 66 -5.31 -3.95 -10.94
CA ALA A 66 -6.49 -3.73 -11.77
C ALA A 66 -7.73 -4.48 -11.22
N PRO A 67 -8.82 -3.80 -10.84
CA PRO A 67 -10.12 -4.46 -10.73
C PRO A 67 -10.42 -5.30 -11.97
N LYS A 68 -11.14 -6.42 -11.78
CA LYS A 68 -11.62 -7.22 -12.93
C LYS A 68 -12.42 -6.32 -13.87
N GLY A 69 -11.88 -6.06 -15.07
CA GLY A 69 -12.52 -5.22 -16.10
C GLY A 69 -11.96 -3.81 -16.26
N THR A 70 -11.03 -3.35 -15.41
CA THR A 70 -10.42 -2.01 -15.50
C THR A 70 -8.94 -2.10 -15.86
N LYS A 71 -8.64 -2.64 -17.06
CA LYS A 71 -7.26 -2.78 -17.57
C LYS A 71 -6.46 -1.46 -17.68
N PHE A 72 -7.08 -0.31 -17.39
CA PHE A 72 -6.53 1.02 -17.63
C PHE A 72 -6.55 1.95 -16.40
N SER A 73 -6.68 1.42 -15.16
CA SER A 73 -6.67 2.30 -13.98
C SER A 73 -5.30 2.96 -13.73
N HIS A 74 -4.21 2.41 -14.26
CA HIS A 74 -2.85 2.91 -14.02
C HIS A 74 -2.01 2.93 -15.31
N PRO A 75 -2.29 3.82 -16.28
CA PRO A 75 -1.64 3.77 -17.59
C PRO A 75 -0.12 4.01 -17.53
N LYS A 76 0.38 4.68 -16.48
CA LYS A 76 1.82 4.88 -16.21
C LYS A 76 2.34 4.08 -15.01
N GLY A 77 1.54 3.13 -14.50
CA GLY A 77 1.80 2.47 -13.22
C GLY A 77 1.19 3.23 -12.04
N TYR A 78 1.35 2.68 -10.84
CA TYR A 78 0.90 3.32 -9.60
C TYR A 78 2.08 3.81 -8.79
N PHE A 79 1.98 5.04 -8.26
CA PHE A 79 3.00 5.54 -7.34
C PHE A 79 2.82 4.90 -5.95
N GLN A 80 3.95 4.68 -5.29
CA GLN A 80 4.01 4.31 -3.89
C GLN A 80 3.51 5.47 -3.03
N PRO A 81 2.95 5.21 -1.83
CA PRO A 81 2.44 6.26 -0.96
C PRO A 81 3.51 7.31 -0.62
N GLY A 82 3.06 8.55 -0.43
CA GLY A 82 3.89 9.65 0.04
C GLY A 82 3.04 10.72 0.73
N VAL A 83 3.72 11.66 1.39
CA VAL A 83 3.10 12.81 2.04
C VAL A 83 3.93 14.03 1.68
N LEU A 84 3.26 15.11 1.27
CA LEU A 84 3.87 16.41 1.01
C LEU A 84 3.00 17.48 1.67
N ALA A 85 3.62 18.32 2.50
CA ALA A 85 2.98 19.48 3.10
C ALA A 85 3.74 20.73 2.68
N LEU A 86 3.00 21.73 2.19
CA LEU A 86 3.52 23.00 1.71
C LEU A 86 2.86 24.15 2.47
N ASP A 87 3.57 25.27 2.65
CA ASP A 87 2.94 26.53 3.03
C ASP A 87 2.41 27.30 1.81
N SER A 88 1.80 28.47 2.05
CA SER A 88 1.27 29.33 1.00
C SER A 88 2.32 29.88 0.03
N ASN A 89 3.60 29.85 0.40
CA ASN A 89 4.73 30.26 -0.45
C ASN A 89 5.38 29.07 -1.16
N ALA A 90 4.73 27.89 -1.13
CA ALA A 90 5.24 26.63 -1.65
C ALA A 90 6.52 26.12 -0.98
N ARG A 91 6.84 26.59 0.23
CA ARG A 91 7.92 26.02 1.05
C ARG A 91 7.50 24.65 1.55
N VAL A 92 8.41 23.69 1.51
CA VAL A 92 8.18 22.35 2.04
C VAL A 92 8.23 22.36 3.56
N LEU A 93 7.09 22.06 4.19
CA LEU A 93 6.95 21.94 5.65
C LEU A 93 7.23 20.52 6.13
N TYR A 94 6.89 19.53 5.31
CA TYR A 94 7.16 18.13 5.56
C TYR A 94 7.08 17.35 4.24
N ARG A 95 7.93 16.34 4.07
CA ARG A 95 7.84 15.42 2.95
C ARG A 95 8.34 14.03 3.33
N TRP A 96 7.66 13.02 2.82
CA TRP A 96 7.99 11.61 3.01
C TRP A 96 7.56 10.79 1.79
N ARG A 97 8.30 9.71 1.51
CA ARG A 97 7.92 8.72 0.50
C ARG A 97 8.12 7.30 1.03
N SER A 98 7.23 6.39 0.63
CA SER A 98 7.40 4.97 0.89
C SER A 98 8.49 4.40 -0.01
N ILE A 99 9.49 3.74 0.60
CA ILE A 99 10.45 2.89 -0.11
C ILE A 99 9.89 1.46 -0.07
N PRO A 100 9.48 0.87 -1.21
CA PRO A 100 8.83 -0.43 -1.20
C PRO A 100 9.86 -1.52 -0.89
N THR A 101 9.63 -2.24 0.20
CA THR A 101 10.45 -3.36 0.68
C THR A 101 9.56 -4.53 1.09
N ARG A 102 10.14 -5.71 1.30
CA ARG A 102 9.38 -6.84 1.88
C ARG A 102 8.83 -6.52 3.27
N ASN A 103 9.50 -5.68 4.04
CA ASN A 103 9.09 -5.30 5.40
C ASN A 103 7.84 -4.42 5.42
N ASN A 104 7.53 -3.73 4.33
CA ASN A 104 6.28 -2.96 4.18
C ASN A 104 5.39 -3.49 3.05
N ILE A 105 5.58 -4.76 2.67
CA ILE A 105 4.76 -5.46 1.69
C ILE A 105 4.75 -4.73 0.34
N GLY A 106 5.92 -4.31 -0.12
CA GLY A 106 6.10 -3.55 -1.36
C GLY A 106 5.43 -2.18 -1.33
N GLY A 107 5.39 -1.55 -0.15
CA GLY A 107 4.83 -0.22 0.11
C GLY A 107 3.33 -0.18 0.42
N ALA A 108 2.67 -1.34 0.55
CA ALA A 108 1.24 -1.41 0.85
C ALA A 108 0.88 -0.99 2.29
N VAL A 109 1.82 -1.12 3.23
CA VAL A 109 1.67 -0.78 4.66
C VAL A 109 2.81 0.12 5.14
N ALA A 110 2.84 0.44 6.44
CA ALA A 110 3.84 1.28 7.08
C ALA A 110 3.86 2.72 6.54
N ARG A 111 2.80 3.48 6.82
CA ARG A 111 2.71 4.92 6.51
C ARG A 111 3.02 5.73 7.77
N PRO A 112 3.52 6.97 7.66
CA PRO A 112 3.64 7.87 8.81
C PRO A 112 2.30 8.04 9.52
N THR A 113 2.31 8.11 10.84
CA THR A 113 1.08 8.42 11.60
C THR A 113 0.65 9.86 11.32
N ALA A 114 -0.67 10.10 11.27
CA ALA A 114 -1.20 11.43 11.01
C ALA A 114 -0.78 12.46 12.09
N HIS A 115 -0.67 12.01 13.35
CA HIS A 115 -0.21 12.86 14.45
C HIS A 115 1.26 13.27 14.28
N TYR A 116 2.13 12.32 13.95
CA TYR A 116 3.55 12.59 13.71
C TYR A 116 3.75 13.62 12.60
N VAL A 117 3.05 13.46 11.47
CA VAL A 117 3.09 14.42 10.36
C VAL A 117 2.61 15.80 10.81
N PHE A 118 1.47 15.87 11.49
CA PHE A 118 0.89 17.13 11.94
C PHE A 118 1.80 17.90 12.91
N ASP A 119 2.46 17.18 13.83
CA ASP A 119 3.41 17.77 14.78
C ASP A 119 4.61 18.39 14.06
N LEU A 120 5.17 17.70 13.06
CA LEU A 120 6.31 18.21 12.29
C LEU A 120 5.94 19.42 11.44
N VAL A 121 4.79 19.37 10.77
CA VAL A 121 4.27 20.51 10.01
C VAL A 121 4.06 21.72 10.92
N SER A 122 3.46 21.52 12.11
CA SER A 122 3.20 22.59 13.08
C SER A 122 4.51 23.21 13.59
N LYS A 123 5.54 22.40 13.88
CA LYS A 123 6.87 22.88 14.29
C LYS A 123 7.57 23.64 13.17
N ALA A 124 7.48 23.15 11.93
CA ALA A 124 8.06 23.81 10.76
C ALA A 124 7.42 25.20 10.54
N LEU A 125 6.09 25.30 10.66
CA LEU A 125 5.37 26.57 10.56
C LEU A 125 5.78 27.55 11.66
N ALA A 126 5.86 27.10 12.91
CA ALA A 126 6.29 27.93 14.04
C ALA A 126 7.73 28.44 13.91
N SER A 127 8.60 27.72 13.20
CA SER A 127 10.00 28.11 13.00
C SER A 127 10.19 29.20 11.95
N ALA A 128 9.15 29.57 11.21
CA ALA A 128 9.18 30.58 10.16
C ALA A 128 9.16 32.04 10.67
N THR A 129 9.05 32.24 11.99
CA THR A 129 8.80 33.55 12.62
C THR A 129 10.05 34.42 12.85
N SER A 130 11.23 34.00 12.36
CA SER A 130 12.46 34.81 12.37
C SER A 130 12.73 35.36 10.97
N ASP A 131 13.24 36.59 10.85
CA ASP A 131 13.50 37.38 9.62
C ASP A 131 14.39 36.71 8.52
N THR A 132 14.74 35.44 8.68
CA THR A 132 15.34 34.57 7.67
C THR A 132 14.30 33.56 7.18
N ALA A 133 14.03 33.54 5.87
CA ALA A 133 13.21 32.51 5.25
C ALA A 133 13.70 31.12 5.67
N ALA A 134 12.84 30.38 6.37
CA ALA A 134 13.16 29.03 6.79
C ALA A 134 13.35 28.13 5.56
N ALA A 135 14.34 27.24 5.61
CA ALA A 135 14.61 26.30 4.54
C ALA A 135 13.48 25.26 4.40
N ASP A 136 13.42 24.63 3.22
CA ASP A 136 12.57 23.46 2.98
C ASP A 136 12.94 22.30 3.90
N ALA A 137 11.93 21.55 4.34
CA ALA A 137 12.15 20.34 5.11
C ALA A 137 12.89 19.28 4.28
N GLU A 138 13.85 18.59 4.91
CA GLU A 138 14.49 17.43 4.32
C GLU A 138 13.50 16.26 4.15
N LEU A 139 13.88 15.27 3.32
CA LEU A 139 13.07 14.06 3.17
C LEU A 139 13.13 13.24 4.45
N ASP A 140 11.97 12.98 5.06
CA ASP A 140 11.91 12.11 6.23
C ASP A 140 12.19 10.66 5.81
N THR A 141 13.23 10.08 6.40
CA THR A 141 13.67 8.70 6.17
C THR A 141 13.37 7.78 7.34
N ASN A 142 12.89 8.32 8.48
CA ASN A 142 12.62 7.56 9.70
C ASN A 142 11.36 8.08 10.42
N PRO A 143 10.19 8.06 9.76
CA PRO A 143 8.95 8.51 10.39
C PRO A 143 8.45 7.53 11.45
N GLU A 144 7.57 8.01 12.33
CA GLU A 144 6.76 7.12 13.16
C GLU A 144 5.68 6.44 12.31
N LEU A 145 5.71 5.11 12.22
CA LEU A 145 4.87 4.33 11.32
C LEU A 145 3.60 3.79 12.00
N ASP A 146 2.48 3.79 11.26
CA ASP A 146 1.16 3.31 11.70
C ASP A 146 1.07 1.79 11.88
N SER A 147 1.98 1.06 11.27
CA SER A 147 1.94 -0.39 11.16
C SER A 147 3.32 -0.96 10.86
N ARG A 148 3.48 -2.25 11.15
CA ARG A 148 4.61 -3.04 10.69
C ARG A 148 4.09 -4.06 9.67
N GLY A 149 4.88 -4.35 8.64
CA GLY A 149 4.56 -5.48 7.78
C GLY A 149 4.71 -6.81 8.51
N ILE A 150 4.11 -7.83 7.92
CA ILE A 150 4.26 -9.22 8.37
C ILE A 150 5.40 -9.91 7.60
N PRO A 151 6.01 -10.97 8.16
CA PRO A 151 7.05 -11.71 7.46
C PRO A 151 6.60 -12.16 6.06
N TRP A 152 7.46 -11.95 5.05
CA TRP A 152 7.11 -12.19 3.65
C TRP A 152 6.57 -13.61 3.36
N PRO A 153 7.15 -14.70 3.91
CA PRO A 153 6.59 -16.04 3.70
C PRO A 153 5.17 -16.17 4.24
N LEU A 154 4.89 -15.60 5.41
CA LEU A 154 3.56 -15.61 6.01
C LEU A 154 2.56 -14.82 5.15
N PHE A 155 2.97 -13.65 4.64
CA PHE A 155 2.12 -12.88 3.72
C PHE A 155 1.76 -13.68 2.46
N MET A 156 2.74 -14.33 1.83
CA MET A 156 2.50 -15.17 0.65
C MET A 156 1.56 -16.35 0.96
N SER A 157 1.72 -17.01 2.12
CA SER A 157 0.81 -18.06 2.56
C SER A 157 -0.62 -17.55 2.74
N LEU A 158 -0.81 -16.34 3.29
CA LEU A 158 -2.12 -15.71 3.44
C LEU A 158 -2.78 -15.42 2.08
N LEU A 159 -2.03 -14.94 1.09
CA LEU A 159 -2.56 -14.75 -0.27
C LEU A 159 -3.00 -16.06 -0.91
N VAL A 160 -2.21 -17.13 -0.77
CA VAL A 160 -2.54 -18.48 -1.27
C VAL A 160 -3.81 -19.00 -0.60
N ALA A 161 -3.93 -18.85 0.72
CA ALA A 161 -5.11 -19.26 1.47
C ALA A 161 -6.36 -18.44 1.13
N ASN A 162 -6.18 -17.14 0.82
CA ASN A 162 -7.27 -16.28 0.36
C ASN A 162 -7.86 -16.77 -0.97
N GLY A 163 -7.02 -17.28 -1.88
CA GLY A 163 -7.45 -17.95 -3.11
C GLY A 163 -7.64 -19.48 -2.98
N TRP A 164 -7.96 -19.96 -1.78
CA TRP A 164 -8.32 -21.35 -1.50
C TRP A 164 -7.25 -22.38 -1.89
N PHE A 165 -5.96 -22.02 -1.77
CA PHE A 165 -4.82 -22.86 -2.12
C PHE A 165 -4.74 -23.24 -3.60
N THR A 166 -5.58 -22.60 -4.44
CA THR A 166 -5.59 -22.81 -5.90
C THR A 166 -4.78 -21.76 -6.66
N LYS A 167 -4.68 -20.56 -6.09
CA LYS A 167 -3.87 -19.45 -6.59
C LYS A 167 -3.74 -18.41 -5.49
N PRO A 168 -2.70 -17.58 -5.48
CA PRO A 168 -2.70 -16.40 -4.64
C PRO A 168 -3.81 -15.44 -5.06
N GLN A 169 -4.40 -14.72 -4.10
CA GLN A 169 -5.41 -13.72 -4.35
C GLN A 169 -5.23 -12.53 -3.40
N THR A 170 -5.26 -11.31 -3.94
CA THR A 170 -5.11 -10.07 -3.16
C THR A 170 -6.29 -9.84 -2.22
N PHE A 171 -6.05 -9.08 -1.16
CA PHE A 171 -7.07 -8.62 -0.22
C PHE A 171 -7.71 -7.31 -0.70
N GLY A 172 -8.15 -7.27 -1.96
CA GLY A 172 -8.73 -6.07 -2.55
C GLY A 172 -9.97 -5.57 -1.80
N TYR A 173 -10.15 -4.26 -1.78
CA TYR A 173 -11.36 -3.61 -1.27
C TYR A 173 -12.59 -4.07 -2.07
N GLN A 174 -13.71 -4.27 -1.38
CA GLN A 174 -14.99 -4.63 -1.97
C GLN A 174 -16.09 -3.86 -1.24
N PRO A 175 -16.81 -2.94 -1.92
CA PRO A 175 -17.91 -2.20 -1.31
C PRO A 175 -18.94 -3.14 -0.69
N GLY A 176 -19.34 -2.87 0.56
CA GLY A 176 -20.27 -3.72 1.32
C GLY A 176 -19.75 -5.13 1.66
N GLY A 177 -18.50 -5.44 1.33
CA GLY A 177 -17.86 -6.72 1.62
C GLY A 177 -17.12 -6.74 2.96
N PRO A 178 -16.53 -7.89 3.33
CA PRO A 178 -15.74 -8.00 4.55
C PRO A 178 -14.50 -7.11 4.47
N SER A 179 -14.12 -6.54 5.62
CA SER A 179 -12.93 -5.71 5.75
C SER A 179 -11.66 -6.51 5.47
N THR A 180 -10.56 -5.82 5.17
CA THR A 180 -9.24 -6.44 4.94
C THR A 180 -8.82 -7.32 6.12
N ASN A 181 -9.05 -6.85 7.36
CA ASN A 181 -8.73 -7.61 8.57
C ASN A 181 -9.57 -8.89 8.70
N GLN A 182 -10.86 -8.83 8.36
CA GLN A 182 -11.71 -10.03 8.34
C GLN A 182 -11.24 -11.02 7.28
N LYS A 183 -10.87 -10.55 6.07
CA LYS A 183 -10.33 -11.42 5.01
C LYS A 183 -9.03 -12.08 5.42
N LEU A 184 -8.12 -11.36 6.09
CA LEU A 184 -6.89 -11.90 6.65
C LEU A 184 -7.16 -12.98 7.70
N SER A 185 -8.07 -12.70 8.64
CA SER A 185 -8.48 -13.68 9.67
C SER A 185 -9.05 -14.96 9.04
N ASN A 186 -9.92 -14.81 8.04
CA ASN A 186 -10.50 -15.95 7.32
C ASN A 186 -9.43 -16.76 6.57
N ALA A 187 -8.47 -16.09 5.94
CA ALA A 187 -7.35 -16.75 5.27
C ALA A 187 -6.47 -17.52 6.27
N ALA A 188 -6.19 -16.96 7.44
CA ALA A 188 -5.42 -17.62 8.49
C ALA A 188 -6.13 -18.90 8.99
N ILE A 189 -7.44 -18.84 9.21
CA ILE A 189 -8.25 -20.01 9.59
C ILE A 189 -8.18 -21.11 8.53
N ARG A 190 -8.24 -20.75 7.24
CA ARG A 190 -8.11 -21.72 6.15
C ARG A 190 -6.75 -22.41 6.14
N ILE A 191 -5.66 -21.73 6.52
CA ILE A 191 -4.33 -22.35 6.64
C ILE A 191 -4.38 -23.48 7.67
N LEU A 192 -5.00 -23.26 8.84
CA LEU A 192 -5.13 -24.29 9.87
C LEU A 192 -5.88 -25.51 9.35
N PHE A 193 -7.03 -25.31 8.68
CA PHE A 193 -7.78 -26.42 8.09
C PHE A 193 -7.03 -27.15 6.99
N PHE A 194 -6.29 -26.43 6.14
CA PHE A 194 -5.52 -27.02 5.05
C PHE A 194 -4.36 -27.87 5.58
N VAL A 195 -3.61 -27.37 6.56
CA VAL A 195 -2.55 -28.13 7.23
C VAL A 195 -3.13 -29.35 7.95
N GLY A 196 -4.25 -29.18 8.66
CA GLY A 196 -4.95 -30.27 9.32
C GLY A 196 -5.41 -31.35 8.33
N ALA A 197 -5.94 -30.97 7.17
CA ALA A 197 -6.36 -31.90 6.13
C ALA A 197 -5.19 -32.73 5.59
N TRP A 198 -4.02 -32.11 5.35
CA TRP A 198 -2.82 -32.85 4.97
C TRP A 198 -2.35 -33.80 6.07
N ALA A 199 -2.33 -33.34 7.33
CA ALA A 199 -1.94 -34.18 8.46
C ALA A 199 -2.85 -35.42 8.60
N ILE A 200 -4.18 -35.23 8.47
CA ILE A 200 -5.15 -36.33 8.47
C ILE A 200 -4.93 -37.26 7.28
N ALA A 201 -4.70 -36.73 6.07
CA ALA A 201 -4.43 -37.54 4.89
C ALA A 201 -3.17 -38.41 5.09
N PHE A 202 -2.07 -37.85 5.61
CA PHE A 202 -0.87 -38.61 5.92
C PHE A 202 -1.06 -39.67 7.02
N ALA A 203 -1.99 -39.44 7.95
CA ALA A 203 -2.29 -40.40 9.01
C ALA A 203 -3.21 -41.55 8.55
N THR A 204 -4.01 -41.35 7.51
CA THR A 204 -5.11 -42.26 7.13
C THR A 204 -4.94 -42.93 5.76
N LEU A 205 -4.15 -42.33 4.86
CA LEU A 205 -3.97 -42.79 3.48
C LEU A 205 -2.53 -43.26 3.25
N PRO A 206 -2.25 -44.05 2.19
CA PRO A 206 -0.90 -44.48 1.89
C PRO A 206 0.03 -43.30 1.61
N THR A 207 1.10 -43.16 2.39
CA THR A 207 2.02 -42.02 2.40
C THR A 207 2.56 -41.67 1.02
N LEU A 208 2.85 -42.69 0.18
CA LEU A 208 3.37 -42.48 -1.17
C LEU A 208 2.39 -41.65 -2.03
N TRP A 209 1.10 -41.99 -2.00
CA TRP A 209 0.08 -41.29 -2.80
C TRP A 209 -0.18 -39.88 -2.29
N VAL A 210 -0.22 -39.71 -0.97
CA VAL A 210 -0.37 -38.39 -0.34
C VAL A 210 0.84 -37.51 -0.70
N GLY A 211 2.06 -38.06 -0.64
CA GLY A 211 3.28 -37.37 -1.02
C GLY A 211 3.30 -36.93 -2.50
N VAL A 212 2.90 -37.82 -3.42
CA VAL A 212 2.76 -37.47 -4.85
C VAL A 212 1.76 -36.34 -5.04
N GLY A 213 0.61 -36.38 -4.35
CA GLY A 213 -0.38 -35.32 -4.37
C GLY A 213 0.17 -33.98 -3.87
N LEU A 214 0.91 -34.00 -2.77
CA LEU A 214 1.53 -32.80 -2.20
C LEU A 214 2.55 -32.17 -3.15
N VAL A 215 3.42 -33.00 -3.75
CA VAL A 215 4.41 -32.55 -4.75
C VAL A 215 3.72 -32.01 -6.00
N GLY A 216 2.66 -32.66 -6.47
CA GLY A 216 1.87 -32.20 -7.61
C GLY A 216 1.23 -30.83 -7.34
N TRP A 217 0.61 -30.66 -6.17
CA TRP A 217 0.04 -29.38 -5.74
C TRP A 217 1.11 -28.28 -5.65
N ALA A 218 2.25 -28.57 -5.01
CA ALA A 218 3.35 -27.61 -4.87
C ALA A 218 3.92 -27.19 -6.24
N THR A 219 4.13 -28.15 -7.14
CA THR A 219 4.63 -27.90 -8.51
C THR A 219 3.68 -27.00 -9.28
N TRP A 220 2.38 -27.24 -9.17
CA TRP A 220 1.36 -26.44 -9.85
C TRP A 220 1.20 -25.03 -9.25
N LEU A 221 1.35 -24.88 -7.93
CA LEU A 221 1.18 -23.59 -7.26
C LEU A 221 2.42 -22.68 -7.40
N THR A 222 3.61 -23.26 -7.45
CA THR A 222 4.90 -22.54 -7.52
C THR A 222 4.95 -21.44 -8.59
N PRO A 223 4.61 -21.67 -9.88
CA PRO A 223 4.68 -20.60 -10.89
C PRO A 223 3.73 -19.43 -10.58
N LYS A 224 2.59 -19.68 -9.94
CA LYS A 224 1.62 -18.63 -9.57
C LYS A 224 2.11 -17.79 -8.39
N VAL A 225 2.74 -18.44 -7.40
CA VAL A 225 3.37 -17.74 -6.28
C VAL A 225 4.54 -16.90 -6.76
N ARG A 226 5.38 -17.43 -7.66
CA ARG A 226 6.46 -16.66 -8.30
C ARG A 226 5.93 -15.45 -9.04
N PHE A 227 4.91 -15.63 -9.89
CA PHE A 227 4.26 -14.53 -10.58
C PHE A 227 3.80 -13.45 -9.59
N PHE A 228 3.05 -13.82 -8.54
CA PHE A 228 2.62 -12.85 -7.53
C PHE A 228 3.77 -12.15 -6.82
N ASN A 229 4.80 -12.89 -6.41
CA ASN A 229 5.98 -12.32 -5.77
C ASN A 229 6.66 -11.26 -6.66
N ASP A 230 6.72 -11.51 -7.97
CA ASP A 230 7.41 -10.63 -8.91
C ASP A 230 6.64 -9.34 -9.18
N GLN A 231 5.34 -9.30 -8.89
CA GLN A 231 4.49 -8.11 -9.07
C GLN A 231 4.70 -7.07 -7.96
N PHE A 232 5.17 -7.49 -6.79
CA PHE A 232 5.50 -6.57 -5.70
C PHE A 232 6.86 -5.94 -5.95
N GLN A 233 6.92 -4.61 -5.86
CA GLN A 233 8.19 -3.90 -5.81
C GLN A 233 8.93 -4.22 -4.51
N ASN A 234 10.24 -4.41 -4.64
CA ASN A 234 11.11 -4.59 -3.51
C ASN A 234 12.48 -4.01 -3.88
N VAL A 235 12.76 -2.81 -3.39
CA VAL A 235 14.08 -2.21 -3.48
C VAL A 235 14.93 -2.86 -2.37
N PRO A 236 16.10 -3.43 -2.67
CA PRO A 236 17.02 -3.88 -1.64
C PRO A 236 17.32 -2.72 -0.69
N ASN A 237 17.32 -2.95 0.62
CA ASN A 237 17.76 -1.94 1.57
C ASN A 237 19.19 -1.53 1.17
N VAL A 238 19.38 -0.26 0.79
CA VAL A 238 20.70 0.34 0.60
C VAL A 238 21.24 0.73 1.96
#